data_AF-A0A6L5ZHH2-F1
#
_entry.id   AF-A0A6L5ZHH2-F1
#
_cell.length_a   1.000
_cell.length_b   1.000
_cell.length_c   1.000
_cell.angle_alpha   90.00
_cell.angle_beta   90.00
_cell.angle_gamma   90.00
#
_symmetry.space_group_name_H-M   'P 1'
#
loop_
_entity.id
_entity.type
_entity.pdbx_description
1 polymer ?
#
loop_
_entity_poly.entity_id
_entity_poly.type
_entity_poly.pdbx_seq_one_letter_code
_entity_poly.pdbx_strand_id
1 'polypeptide(L)' 'GVPEGLMSSFPCICKDGKYEIVQGLEIDEFSRGRIDASVGELIEERDAVRELGLI' A
#
# COMPACT_ATOMS: atom_id res chain seq x y z
N GLY A 1 0.75 -8.75 0.15
CA GLY A 1 0.74 -7.78 -0.95
C GLY A 1 0.21 -6.48 -0.40
N VAL A 2 -0.70 -5.81 -1.11
CA VAL A 2 -1.41 -4.61 -0.63
C VAL A 2 -2.86 -4.67 -1.13
N PRO A 3 -3.89 -4.52 -0.28
CA PRO A 3 -5.29 -4.52 -0.69
C PRO A 3 -5.64 -3.34 -1.61
N GLU A 4 -6.56 -3.56 -2.54
CA GLU A 4 -7.15 -2.47 -3.34
C GLU A 4 -7.87 -1.46 -2.45
N GLY A 5 -7.80 -0.18 -2.83
CA GLY A 5 -8.39 0.93 -2.08
C GLY A 5 -7.61 1.34 -0.83
N LEU A 6 -6.53 0.63 -0.48
CA LEU A 6 -5.61 1.06 0.58
C LEU A 6 -4.60 2.05 0.02
N MET A 7 -4.53 3.24 0.61
CA MET A 7 -3.48 4.20 0.29
C MET A 7 -2.17 3.71 0.91
N SER A 8 -1.26 3.22 0.07
CA SER A 8 0.04 2.70 0.46
C SER A 8 1.12 3.21 -0.49
N SER A 9 2.34 3.38 -0.01
CA SER A 9 3.47 3.78 -0.84
C SER A 9 3.89 2.65 -1.78
N PHE A 10 4.23 3.00 -3.03
CA PHE A 10 4.72 2.10 -4.06
C PHE A 10 5.89 2.74 -4.83
N PRO A 11 6.79 1.93 -5.40
CA PRO A 11 7.72 2.44 -6.41
C PRO A 11 6.92 2.85 -7.66
N CYS A 12 7.01 4.13 -8.02
CA CYS A 12 6.25 4.70 -9.13
C CYS A 12 7.14 5.49 -10.08
N ILE A 13 6.72 5.58 -11.34
CA ILE A 13 7.23 6.55 -12.31
C ILE A 13 6.21 7.69 -12.40
N CYS A 14 6.67 8.93 -12.25
CA CYS A 14 5.84 10.12 -12.36
C CYS A 14 6.22 10.90 -13.64
N LYS A 15 5.24 11.12 -14.52
CA LYS A 15 5.41 11.86 -15.78
C LYS A 15 4.14 12.58 -16.16
N ASP A 16 4.27 13.83 -16.62
CA ASP A 16 3.15 14.65 -17.13
C ASP A 16 1.94 14.74 -16.17
N GLY A 17 2.21 14.84 -14.86
CA GLY A 17 1.17 14.93 -13.82
C GLY A 17 0.46 13.60 -13.50
N LYS A 18 0.95 12.48 -14.05
CA LYS A 18 0.43 11.13 -13.80
C LYS A 18 1.49 10.27 -13.12
N TYR A 19 1.06 9.27 -12.36
CA TYR A 19 1.92 8.24 -11.79
C TYR A 19 1.50 6.86 -12.28
N GLU A 20 2.47 5.96 -12.39
CA GLU A 20 2.25 4.54 -12.69
C GLU A 20 3.12 3.70 -11.74
N ILE A 21 2.54 2.66 -11.13
CA ILE A 21 3.26 1.74 -10.26
C ILE A 21 4.15 0.83 -11.11
N VAL A 22 5.42 0.73 -10.73
CA VAL A 22 6.38 -0.18 -11.36
C VAL A 22 5.97 -1.64 -11.09
N GLN A 23 5.69 -2.38 -12.16
CA GLN A 23 5.29 -3.80 -12.11
C GLN A 23 6.49 -4.73 -12.31
N GLY A 24 6.33 -6.00 -11.96
CA GLY A 24 7.32 -7.06 -12.26
C GLY A 24 8.58 -7.03 -11.38
N LEU A 25 8.51 -6.40 -10.21
CA LEU A 25 9.60 -6.44 -9.23
C LEU A 25 9.55 -7.76 -8.45
N GLU A 26 10.66 -8.49 -8.45
CA GLU A 26 10.88 -9.61 -7.53
C GLU A 26 11.00 -9.08 -6.11
N ILE A 27 10.23 -9.68 -5.19
CA ILE A 27 10.22 -9.30 -3.78
C ILE A 27 10.71 -10.49 -2.98
N ASP A 28 11.90 -10.35 -2.37
CA ASP A 28 12.46 -11.35 -1.49
C ASP A 28 11.65 -11.50 -0.18
N GLU A 29 11.89 -12.58 0.57
CA GLU A 29 11.13 -12.90 1.79
C GLU A 29 11.28 -11.84 2.88
N PHE A 30 12.47 -11.24 3.03
CA PHE A 30 12.70 -10.18 4.01
C PHE A 30 11.88 -8.94 3.66
N SER A 31 11.95 -8.50 2.40
CA SER A 31 11.17 -7.37 1.89
C SER A 31 9.66 -7.63 2.00
N ARG A 32 9.21 -8.84 1.66
CA ARG A 32 7.79 -9.24 1.76
C ARG A 32 7.27 -9.11 3.18
N GLY A 33 8.01 -9.61 4.18
CA GLY A 33 7.61 -9.53 5.58
C GLY A 33 7.45 -8.09 6.08
N ARG A 34 8.35 -7.18 5.66
CA ARG A 34 8.26 -5.75 6.03
C ARG A 34 7.06 -5.06 5.35
N ILE A 35 6.80 -5.37 4.09
CA ILE A 35 5.65 -4.85 3.35
C ILE A 35 4.36 -5.31 4.02
N ASP A 36 4.21 -6.60 4.29
CA ASP A 36 2.96 -7.14 4.85
C ASP A 36 2.70 -6.61 6.27
N ALA A 37 3.74 -6.38 7.09
CA ALA A 37 3.60 -5.74 8.40
C ALA A 37 3.07 -4.30 8.30
N SER A 38 3.67 -3.46 7.45
CA SER A 38 3.22 -2.07 7.26
C SER A 38 1.82 -1.99 6.66
N VAL A 39 1.47 -2.92 5.76
CA VAL A 39 0.12 -3.03 5.20
C VAL A 39 -0.89 -3.43 6.27
N GLY A 40 -0.52 -4.29 7.22
CA GLY A 40 -1.33 -4.61 8.39
C GLY A 40 -1.70 -3.37 9.20
N GLU A 41 -0.71 -2.54 9.54
CA GLU A 41 -0.92 -1.27 10.26
C GLU A 41 -1.89 -0.33 9.51
N LEU A 42 -1.72 -0.17 8.19
CA LEU A 42 -2.61 0.67 7.37
C LEU A 42 -4.05 0.13 7.31
N ILE A 43 -4.24 -1.20 7.35
CA ILE A 43 -5.58 -1.81 7.41
C ILE A 43 -6.23 -1.47 8.76
N GLU A 44 -5.50 -1.59 9.86
CA GLU A 44 -6.00 -1.22 11.19
C GLU A 44 -6.41 0.26 11.25
N GLU A 45 -5.59 1.16 10.70
CA GLU A 45 -5.93 2.59 10.60
C GLU A 45 -7.19 2.84 9.76
N ARG A 46 -7.31 2.18 8.60
CA ARG A 46 -8.49 2.28 7.73
C ARG A 46 -9.75 1.80 8.45
N ASP A 47 -9.65 0.68 9.15
CA ASP A 47 -10.78 0.09 9.85
C ASP A 47 -11.21 0.98 11.02
N ALA A 48 -10.25 1.59 11.74
CA ALA A 48 -10.54 2.57 12.77
C ALA A 48 -11.29 3.81 12.24
N VAL A 49 -10.89 4.40 11.10
CA VAL A 49 -11.63 5.54 10.53
C VAL A 49 -13.01 5.15 9.99
N ARG A 50 -13.16 3.90 9.51
CA ARG A 50 -14.46 3.35 9.10
C ARG A 50 -15.40 3.17 10.30
N GLU A 51 -14.91 2.69 11.44
CA GLU A 51 -15.70 2.60 12.68
C GLU A 51 -16.18 3.97 13.17
N LEU A 52 -15.41 5.03 12.91
CA LEU A 52 -15.79 6.41 13.18
C LEU A 52 -16.77 7.01 12.14
N GLY A 53 -17.11 6.27 11.08
CA GLY A 53 -18.03 6.71 10.02
C GLY A 53 -17.45 7.81 9.13
N LEU A 54 -16.11 7.89 9.01
CA LEU A 54 -15.43 8.89 8.18
C LEU A 54 -15.29 8.44 6.71
N ILE A 55 -15.43 7.13 6.44
CA ILE A 55 -15.41 6.49 5.11
C ILE A 55 -16.35 5.28 5.04
#